data_AF-A0A0P1AXR2-F1
#
_entry.id   AF-A0A0P1AXR2-F1
#
_cell.length_a   1.000
_cell.length_b   1.000
_cell.length_c   1.000
_cell.angle_alpha   90.00
_cell.angle_beta   90.00
_cell.angle_gamma   90.00
#
_symmetry.space_group_name_H-M   'P 1'
#
loop_
_entity.id
_entity.type
_entity.pdbx_description
1 polymer ?
#
loop_
_entity_poly.entity_id
_entity_poly.type
_entity_poly.pdbx_seq_one_letter_code
_entity_poly.pdbx_strand_id
1 'polypeptide(L)'
;MVIFFKILLAVIFVIELVAGDASSMTHYELYSSTATYTSTSQYAAIMLASVNSQRASRGLSALCMNVKLLAASRRHSIDMAAKNFISHLGSDGSSMAMRITEAGYRWTRAAENVAAGQVNVAAVMNSWMQSIGHRANIFGDYTMFGIAYAYSQDSTYKHYWTQNFAKGSTEACSYEDIAYVKMITSVFNSTTSPSDNSTIMLPNDSDQDGVKLDSVP
;
A
#
# COMPACT_ATOMS: atom_id res chain seq x y z
N MET A 1 54.29 45.42 -15.60
CA MET A 1 54.11 46.68 -14.85
C MET A 1 52.62 47.01 -14.89
N VAL A 2 51.93 46.80 -13.75
CA VAL A 2 50.67 47.41 -13.23
C VAL A 2 49.56 47.72 -14.27
N ILE A 3 48.30 47.27 -14.16
CA ILE A 3 47.29 47.60 -13.14
C ILE A 3 46.12 46.59 -13.21
N PHE A 4 45.73 46.04 -12.06
CA PHE A 4 44.52 45.25 -11.85
C PHE A 4 43.28 46.16 -11.81
N PHE A 5 42.25 45.87 -12.63
CA PHE A 5 40.90 46.43 -12.46
C PHE A 5 39.96 45.35 -11.92
N LYS A 6 39.47 45.55 -10.70
CA LYS A 6 38.34 44.82 -10.12
C LYS A 6 37.07 45.23 -10.85
N ILE A 7 36.34 44.28 -11.42
CA ILE A 7 34.88 44.40 -11.57
C ILE A 7 34.27 43.08 -11.13
N LEU A 8 33.64 43.14 -9.96
CA LEU A 8 32.79 42.13 -9.37
C LEU A 8 31.51 42.02 -10.22
N LEU A 9 31.33 40.91 -10.95
CA LEU A 9 30.07 40.55 -11.58
C LEU A 9 29.56 39.29 -10.89
N ALA A 10 28.71 39.50 -9.89
CA ALA A 10 27.89 38.45 -9.31
C ALA A 10 26.91 37.98 -10.38
N VAL A 11 27.07 36.73 -10.82
CA VAL A 11 26.06 36.05 -11.64
C VAL A 11 24.89 35.73 -10.71
N ILE A 12 23.87 36.59 -10.71
CA ILE A 12 22.60 36.33 -10.05
C ILE A 12 21.90 35.26 -10.88
N PHE A 13 22.00 34.00 -10.45
CA PHE A 13 21.13 32.94 -10.95
C PHE A 13 19.76 33.16 -10.30
N VAL A 14 18.84 33.78 -11.03
CA VAL A 14 17.43 33.84 -10.64
C VAL A 14 16.87 32.43 -10.83
N ILE A 15 16.92 31.62 -9.78
CA ILE A 15 16.09 30.43 -9.69
C ILE A 15 14.69 30.96 -9.41
N GLU A 16 13.83 30.95 -10.43
CA GLU A 16 12.40 30.99 -10.19
C GLU A 16 12.07 29.75 -9.37
N LEU A 17 11.88 29.99 -8.07
CA LEU A 17 11.30 29.02 -7.17
C LEU A 17 9.87 28.81 -7.69
N VAL A 18 9.64 27.73 -8.44
CA VAL A 18 8.29 27.17 -8.49
C VAL A 18 7.98 26.84 -7.04
N ALA A 19 7.15 27.66 -6.41
CA ALA A 19 6.52 27.33 -5.14
C ALA A 19 5.61 26.12 -5.41
N GLY A 20 6.23 24.94 -5.45
CA GLY A 20 5.54 23.69 -5.28
C GLY A 20 4.96 23.74 -3.88
N ASP A 21 3.64 23.85 -3.82
CA ASP A 21 2.86 23.98 -2.60
C ASP A 21 3.33 22.95 -1.56
N ALA A 22 3.90 23.44 -0.45
CA ALA A 22 4.50 22.63 0.62
C ALA A 22 3.49 21.68 1.30
N SER A 23 2.20 21.91 1.03
CA SER A 23 1.06 21.05 1.37
C SER A 23 1.17 19.61 0.85
N SER A 24 1.93 19.39 -0.24
CA SER A 24 2.07 18.07 -0.87
C SER A 24 3.27 17.26 -0.37
N MET A 25 4.22 17.91 0.32
CA MET A 25 5.51 17.32 0.69
C MET A 25 5.49 16.66 2.08
N THR A 26 4.49 16.95 2.92
CA THR A 26 4.39 16.43 4.29
C THR A 26 3.75 15.04 4.39
N HIS A 27 3.07 14.56 3.35
CA HIS A 27 2.41 13.25 3.36
C HIS A 27 3.36 12.07 3.12
N TYR A 28 4.46 12.27 2.38
CA TYR A 28 5.36 11.18 2.01
C TYR A 28 6.37 10.81 3.12
N GLU A 29 6.79 11.78 3.95
CA GLU A 29 7.79 11.54 5.00
C GLU A 29 7.23 10.73 6.18
N LEU A 30 5.96 10.92 6.55
CA LEU A 30 5.27 10.08 7.55
C LEU A 30 5.00 8.64 7.06
N TYR A 31 4.97 8.42 5.74
CA TYR A 31 4.78 7.12 5.09
C TYR A 31 6.10 6.33 4.92
N SER A 32 7.23 6.97 5.19
CA SER A 32 8.57 6.45 4.95
C SER A 32 9.18 5.68 6.13
N SER A 33 8.43 5.52 7.24
CA SER A 33 8.95 4.84 8.43
C SER A 33 9.37 3.41 8.10
N THR A 34 10.63 3.09 8.37
CA THR A 34 11.42 1.93 7.95
C THR A 34 11.05 0.61 8.63
N ALA A 35 9.80 0.43 9.04
CA ALA A 35 9.37 -0.73 9.81
C ALA A 35 8.75 -1.82 8.93
N THR A 36 9.17 -3.06 9.17
CA THR A 36 8.39 -4.25 8.85
C THR A 36 6.98 -4.07 9.41
N TYR A 37 5.95 -4.21 8.57
CA TYR A 37 4.59 -4.13 9.07
C TYR A 37 4.26 -5.37 9.90
N THR A 38 3.78 -5.15 11.12
CA THR A 38 3.41 -6.23 12.06
C THR A 38 1.92 -6.53 12.04
N SER A 39 1.11 -5.68 11.41
CA SER A 39 -0.34 -5.87 11.29
C SER A 39 -0.90 -5.37 9.96
N THR A 40 -2.04 -5.94 9.54
CA THR A 40 -2.74 -5.55 8.30
C THR A 40 -3.18 -4.09 8.30
N SER A 41 -3.61 -3.56 9.45
CA SER A 41 -4.06 -2.17 9.57
C SER A 41 -2.98 -1.14 9.22
N GLN A 42 -1.71 -1.42 9.50
CA GLN A 42 -0.60 -0.50 9.25
C GLN A 42 -0.33 -0.24 7.77
N TYR A 43 -0.46 -1.24 6.89
CA TYR A 43 -0.21 -1.05 5.45
C TYR A 43 -1.50 -0.96 4.62
N ALA A 44 -2.61 -1.57 5.05
CA ALA A 44 -3.75 -1.77 4.16
C ALA A 44 -4.51 -0.47 3.85
N ALA A 45 -4.78 0.35 4.87
CA ALA A 45 -5.43 1.66 4.68
C ALA A 45 -4.55 2.59 3.84
N ILE A 46 -3.26 2.58 4.12
CA ILE A 46 -2.23 3.33 3.41
C ILE A 46 -2.16 2.94 1.93
N MET A 47 -2.17 1.64 1.65
CA MET A 47 -2.21 1.10 0.30
C MET A 47 -3.50 1.49 -0.43
N LEU A 48 -4.66 1.34 0.21
CA LEU A 48 -5.95 1.69 -0.39
C LEU A 48 -5.99 3.17 -0.75
N ALA A 49 -5.58 4.05 0.16
CA ALA A 49 -5.49 5.49 -0.09
C ALA A 49 -4.56 5.81 -1.27
N SER A 50 -3.41 5.13 -1.34
CA SER A 50 -2.45 5.30 -2.44
C SER A 50 -3.04 4.87 -3.79
N VAL A 51 -3.72 3.72 -3.84
CA VAL A 51 -4.43 3.23 -5.03
C VAL A 51 -5.55 4.19 -5.44
N ASN A 52 -6.37 4.62 -4.48
CA ASN A 52 -7.51 5.50 -4.73
C ASN A 52 -7.07 6.90 -5.17
N SER A 53 -5.96 7.42 -4.66
CA SER A 53 -5.35 8.66 -5.14
C SER A 53 -4.96 8.56 -6.62
N GLN A 54 -4.30 7.46 -7.02
CA GLN A 54 -3.98 7.21 -8.43
C GLN A 54 -5.25 7.11 -9.28
N ARG A 55 -6.29 6.41 -8.81
CA ARG A 55 -7.56 6.26 -9.51
C ARG A 55 -8.30 7.59 -9.67
N ALA A 56 -8.33 8.40 -8.62
CA ALA A 56 -8.94 9.74 -8.63
C ALA A 56 -8.28 10.67 -9.65
N SER A 57 -6.95 10.59 -9.83
CA SER A 57 -6.23 11.36 -10.85
C SER A 57 -6.68 11.07 -12.30
N ARG A 58 -7.42 9.97 -12.51
CA ARG A 58 -8.03 9.58 -13.80
C ARG A 58 -9.56 9.63 -13.81
N GLY A 59 -10.18 10.21 -12.78
CA GLY A 59 -11.63 10.27 -12.65
C GLY A 59 -12.30 8.91 -12.44
N LEU A 60 -11.55 7.90 -11.98
CA LEU A 60 -12.08 6.57 -11.67
C LEU A 60 -12.62 6.53 -10.24
N SER A 61 -13.72 5.79 -10.03
CA SER A 61 -14.30 5.59 -8.70
C SER A 61 -13.31 4.93 -7.74
N ALA A 62 -13.35 5.36 -6.49
CA ALA A 62 -12.60 4.74 -5.41
C ALA A 62 -13.03 3.28 -5.21
N LEU A 63 -12.05 2.45 -4.84
CA LEU A 63 -12.27 1.10 -4.35
C LEU A 63 -12.47 1.13 -2.84
N CYS A 64 -13.10 0.09 -2.30
CA CYS A 64 -13.17 -0.16 -0.87
C CYS A 64 -12.56 -1.53 -0.51
N MET A 65 -12.20 -1.75 0.75
CA MET A 65 -11.66 -3.05 1.18
C MET A 65 -12.73 -4.13 1.25
N ASN A 66 -12.35 -5.36 0.87
CA ASN A 66 -13.14 -6.56 1.09
C ASN A 66 -12.32 -7.66 1.79
N VAL A 67 -12.86 -8.21 2.90
CA VAL A 67 -12.18 -9.20 3.76
C VAL A 67 -11.83 -10.50 3.05
N LYS A 68 -12.62 -10.91 2.05
CA LYS A 68 -12.34 -12.12 1.27
C LYS A 68 -11.16 -11.89 0.31
N LEU A 69 -11.09 -10.71 -0.29
CA LEU A 69 -9.93 -10.32 -1.09
C LEU A 69 -8.67 -10.15 -0.22
N LEU A 70 -8.80 -9.60 1.00
CA LEU A 70 -7.71 -9.54 1.97
C LEU A 70 -7.20 -10.95 2.32
N ALA A 71 -8.10 -11.91 2.56
CA ALA A 71 -7.74 -13.30 2.83
C ALA A 71 -6.99 -13.95 1.65
N ALA A 72 -7.49 -13.76 0.42
CA ALA A 72 -6.85 -14.27 -0.80
C ALA A 72 -5.44 -13.68 -1.00
N SER A 73 -5.28 -12.36 -0.80
CA SER A 73 -3.98 -11.70 -0.88
C SER A 73 -3.03 -12.19 0.21
N ARG A 74 -3.51 -12.36 1.45
CA ARG A 74 -2.71 -12.81 2.60
C ARG A 74 -2.15 -14.20 2.37
N ARG A 75 -2.99 -15.13 1.91
CA ARG A 75 -2.54 -16.49 1.56
C ARG A 75 -1.37 -16.44 0.58
N HIS A 76 -1.46 -15.61 -0.46
CA HIS A 76 -0.43 -15.57 -1.51
C HIS A 76 0.87 -14.92 -1.06
N SER A 77 0.81 -13.80 -0.34
CA SER A 77 2.02 -13.15 0.20
C SER A 77 2.75 -14.06 1.19
N ILE A 78 2.02 -14.78 2.07
CA ILE A 78 2.61 -15.74 3.00
C ILE A 78 3.27 -16.91 2.25
N ASP A 79 2.60 -17.45 1.24
CA ASP A 79 3.13 -18.56 0.44
C ASP A 79 4.44 -18.17 -0.27
N MET A 80 4.45 -17.04 -0.97
CA MET A 80 5.64 -16.49 -1.62
C MET A 80 6.81 -16.27 -0.64
N ALA A 81 6.51 -15.72 0.54
CA ALA A 81 7.52 -15.46 1.57
C ALA A 81 8.07 -16.77 2.18
N ALA A 82 7.20 -17.72 2.50
CA ALA A 82 7.55 -18.99 3.14
C ALA A 82 8.33 -19.93 2.21
N LYS A 83 8.06 -19.86 0.91
CA LYS A 83 8.68 -20.72 -0.11
C LYS A 83 9.75 -19.99 -0.92
N ASN A 84 10.06 -18.74 -0.55
CA ASN A 84 11.11 -17.93 -1.13
C ASN A 84 11.03 -17.78 -2.67
N PHE A 85 9.86 -17.40 -3.19
CA PHE A 85 9.66 -17.17 -4.64
C PHE A 85 8.75 -15.97 -4.90
N ILE A 86 8.70 -15.51 -6.15
CA ILE A 86 7.70 -14.54 -6.64
C ILE A 86 7.02 -15.09 -7.88
N SER A 87 5.69 -15.15 -7.87
CA SER A 87 4.87 -15.60 -9.00
C SER A 87 3.42 -15.20 -8.80
N HIS A 88 2.62 -15.23 -9.86
CA HIS A 88 1.15 -15.17 -9.76
C HIS A 88 0.53 -16.52 -9.37
N LEU A 89 1.24 -17.62 -9.62
CA LEU A 89 0.85 -18.96 -9.17
C LEU A 89 1.39 -19.22 -7.77
N GLY A 90 0.57 -19.79 -6.90
CA GLY A 90 1.01 -20.29 -5.60
C GLY A 90 1.90 -21.53 -5.75
N SER A 91 2.62 -21.88 -4.70
CA SER A 91 3.45 -23.09 -4.64
C SER A 91 2.63 -24.38 -4.76
N ASP A 92 1.34 -24.29 -4.46
CA ASP A 92 0.32 -25.33 -4.64
C ASP A 92 -0.32 -25.33 -6.05
N GLY A 93 0.14 -24.47 -6.95
CA GLY A 93 -0.41 -24.29 -8.30
C GLY A 93 -1.69 -23.42 -8.35
N SER A 94 -2.15 -22.88 -7.23
CA SER A 94 -3.33 -22.00 -7.20
C SER A 94 -3.09 -20.74 -8.03
N SER A 95 -4.10 -20.33 -8.81
CA SER A 95 -4.11 -19.02 -9.46
C SER A 95 -4.77 -17.98 -8.56
N MET A 96 -4.60 -16.69 -8.88
CA MET A 96 -5.36 -15.60 -8.25
C MET A 96 -6.87 -15.91 -8.23
N ALA A 97 -7.42 -16.33 -9.37
CA ALA A 97 -8.85 -16.61 -9.48
C ALA A 97 -9.30 -17.74 -8.55
N MET A 98 -8.49 -18.79 -8.39
CA MET A 98 -8.74 -19.88 -7.43
C MET A 98 -8.72 -19.33 -6.01
N ARG A 99 -7.66 -18.61 -5.61
CA ARG A 99 -7.53 -18.04 -4.25
C ARG A 99 -8.68 -17.11 -3.88
N ILE A 100 -9.10 -16.23 -4.81
CA ILE A 100 -10.26 -15.33 -4.62
C ILE A 100 -11.56 -16.13 -4.46
N THR A 101 -11.75 -17.16 -5.29
CA THR A 101 -12.96 -18.00 -5.26
C THR A 101 -13.04 -18.84 -4.00
N GLU A 102 -11.93 -19.43 -3.56
CA GLU A 102 -11.79 -20.23 -2.35
C GLU A 102 -11.95 -19.40 -1.07
N ALA A 103 -11.54 -18.12 -1.09
CA ALA A 103 -11.86 -17.16 -0.04
C ALA A 103 -13.36 -16.77 0.00
N GLY A 104 -14.17 -17.32 -0.91
CA GLY A 104 -15.63 -17.13 -0.95
C GLY A 104 -16.09 -15.88 -1.69
N TYR A 105 -15.19 -15.14 -2.36
CA TYR A 105 -15.58 -13.95 -3.10
C TYR A 105 -16.20 -14.35 -4.44
N ARG A 106 -17.39 -13.82 -4.75
CA ARG A 106 -18.09 -14.04 -6.03
C ARG A 106 -17.77 -12.89 -6.98
N TRP A 107 -16.95 -13.15 -8.00
CA TRP A 107 -16.43 -12.13 -8.90
C TRP A 107 -16.95 -12.26 -10.34
N THR A 108 -17.04 -11.13 -11.02
CA THR A 108 -17.24 -11.02 -12.48
C THR A 108 -16.00 -10.49 -13.20
N ARG A 109 -15.11 -9.81 -12.46
CA ARG A 109 -13.79 -9.39 -12.93
C ARG A 109 -12.82 -9.41 -11.76
N ALA A 110 -11.59 -9.83 -11.99
CA ALA A 110 -10.52 -9.78 -11.01
C ALA A 110 -9.16 -9.49 -11.67
N ALA A 111 -8.21 -8.96 -10.90
CA ALA A 111 -6.80 -8.84 -11.28
C ALA A 111 -5.88 -8.83 -10.05
N GLU A 112 -4.60 -9.14 -10.26
CA GLU A 112 -3.59 -9.22 -9.22
C GLU A 112 -2.34 -8.42 -9.58
N ASN A 113 -1.78 -7.72 -8.61
CA ASN A 113 -0.38 -7.30 -8.65
C ASN A 113 0.39 -8.03 -7.55
N VAL A 114 1.58 -8.54 -7.88
CA VAL A 114 2.53 -9.09 -6.90
C VAL A 114 3.83 -8.31 -6.96
N ALA A 115 4.56 -8.26 -5.85
CA ALA A 115 5.89 -7.67 -5.79
C ALA A 115 6.69 -8.27 -4.64
N ALA A 116 8.02 -8.18 -4.73
CA ALA A 116 8.91 -8.56 -3.65
C ALA A 116 10.16 -7.65 -3.61
N GLY A 117 10.66 -7.40 -2.40
CA GLY A 117 11.85 -6.58 -2.13
C GLY A 117 11.57 -5.12 -1.79
N GLN A 118 10.36 -4.61 -2.01
CA GLN A 118 10.00 -3.23 -1.68
C GLN A 118 9.65 -3.13 -0.20
N VAL A 119 10.36 -2.25 0.51
CA VAL A 119 10.32 -2.20 1.98
C VAL A 119 9.03 -1.62 2.55
N ASN A 120 8.34 -0.76 1.79
CA ASN A 120 7.14 -0.06 2.24
C ASN A 120 6.14 0.18 1.09
N VAL A 121 4.95 0.69 1.45
CA VAL A 121 3.87 0.96 0.50
C VAL A 121 4.28 1.96 -0.59
N ALA A 122 5.01 3.02 -0.23
CA ALA A 122 5.47 4.02 -1.20
C ALA A 122 6.38 3.38 -2.28
N ALA A 123 7.33 2.55 -1.88
CA ALA A 123 8.26 1.87 -2.78
C ALA A 123 7.53 0.88 -3.72
N VAL A 124 6.60 0.08 -3.19
CA VAL A 124 5.87 -0.90 -4.02
C VAL A 124 4.86 -0.23 -4.94
N MET A 125 4.16 0.81 -4.49
CA MET A 125 3.26 1.59 -5.35
C MET A 125 4.02 2.27 -6.48
N ASN A 126 5.18 2.88 -6.20
CA ASN A 126 6.01 3.45 -7.25
C ASN A 126 6.43 2.37 -8.28
N SER A 127 6.86 1.18 -7.82
CA SER A 127 7.23 0.08 -8.71
C SER A 127 6.05 -0.39 -9.59
N TRP A 128 4.86 -0.57 -9.02
CA TRP A 128 3.67 -0.95 -9.79
C TRP A 128 3.23 0.13 -10.77
N MET A 129 3.32 1.41 -10.40
CA MET A 129 2.95 2.52 -11.30
C MET A 129 3.92 2.69 -12.47
N GLN A 130 5.18 2.27 -12.32
CA GLN A 130 6.16 2.26 -13.41
C GLN A 130 6.01 1.04 -14.36
N SER A 131 5.29 -0.01 -13.94
CA SER A 131 4.99 -1.17 -14.77
C SER A 131 3.67 -1.01 -15.52
N ILE A 132 3.70 -1.12 -16.85
CA ILE A 132 2.49 -0.98 -17.69
C ILE A 132 1.39 -1.97 -17.26
N GLY A 133 1.74 -3.23 -17.03
CA GLY A 133 0.79 -4.27 -16.63
C GLY A 133 0.19 -4.03 -15.25
N HIS A 134 1.03 -3.75 -14.25
CA HIS A 134 0.55 -3.53 -12.88
C HIS A 134 -0.29 -2.25 -12.75
N ARG A 135 0.13 -1.19 -13.45
CA ARG A 135 -0.63 0.06 -13.55
C ARG A 135 -1.98 -0.13 -14.23
N ALA A 136 -2.06 -0.99 -15.26
CA ALA A 136 -3.34 -1.29 -15.91
C ALA A 136 -4.34 -1.94 -14.93
N ASN A 137 -3.86 -2.83 -14.05
CA ASN A 137 -4.70 -3.44 -13.01
C ASN A 137 -5.23 -2.41 -12.01
N ILE A 138 -4.39 -1.47 -11.55
CA ILE A 138 -4.79 -0.38 -10.63
C ILE A 138 -5.93 0.46 -11.22
N PHE A 139 -5.95 0.66 -12.54
CA PHE A 139 -6.97 1.45 -13.25
C PHE A 139 -8.12 0.65 -13.83
N GLY A 140 -8.21 -0.66 -13.58
CA GLY A 140 -9.30 -1.47 -14.12
C GLY A 140 -10.67 -1.18 -13.49
N ASP A 141 -11.72 -1.72 -14.12
CA ASP A 141 -13.11 -1.65 -13.68
C ASP A 141 -13.36 -2.63 -12.51
N TYR A 142 -13.05 -2.16 -11.31
CA TYR A 142 -13.22 -2.86 -10.05
C TYR A 142 -13.99 -2.00 -9.05
N THR A 143 -14.55 -2.63 -8.04
CA THR A 143 -15.25 -1.95 -6.94
C THR A 143 -14.59 -2.23 -5.59
N MET A 144 -13.85 -3.34 -5.48
CA MET A 144 -13.29 -3.81 -4.21
C MET A 144 -11.81 -4.18 -4.35
N PHE A 145 -11.15 -4.17 -3.21
CA PHE A 145 -9.71 -4.31 -3.08
C PHE A 145 -9.32 -5.18 -1.89
N GLY A 146 -8.23 -5.94 -2.04
CA GLY A 146 -7.55 -6.64 -0.96
C GLY A 146 -6.05 -6.49 -1.11
N ILE A 147 -5.34 -6.28 -0.01
CA ILE A 147 -3.89 -6.14 0.04
C ILE A 147 -3.32 -7.02 1.14
N ALA A 148 -2.18 -7.62 0.87
CA ALA A 148 -1.37 -8.24 1.90
C ALA A 148 0.12 -7.89 1.76
N TYR A 149 0.78 -7.99 2.91
CA TYR A 149 2.21 -7.94 3.08
C TYR A 149 2.66 -9.16 3.90
N ALA A 150 3.78 -9.76 3.53
CA ALA A 150 4.44 -10.78 4.32
C ALA A 150 5.94 -10.50 4.40
N TYR A 151 6.53 -10.83 5.55
CA TYR A 151 7.95 -10.70 5.81
C TYR A 151 8.58 -12.05 6.12
N SER A 152 9.74 -12.33 5.54
CA SER A 152 10.55 -13.50 5.88
C SER A 152 12.03 -13.12 5.88
N GLN A 153 12.65 -13.08 7.06
CA GLN A 153 14.06 -12.70 7.21
C GLN A 153 15.00 -13.62 6.41
N ASP A 154 14.63 -14.90 6.27
CA ASP A 154 15.44 -15.95 5.65
C ASP A 154 15.23 -16.05 4.14
N SER A 155 14.27 -15.30 3.58
CA SER A 155 14.01 -15.32 2.15
C SER A 155 14.85 -14.29 1.39
N THR A 156 15.04 -14.52 0.09
CA THR A 156 15.82 -13.68 -0.83
C THR A 156 15.34 -12.23 -0.85
N TYR A 157 14.02 -12.02 -0.88
CA TYR A 157 13.45 -10.69 -1.07
C TYR A 157 12.99 -10.01 0.23
N LYS A 158 12.85 -10.78 1.32
CA LYS A 158 12.36 -10.37 2.64
C LYS A 158 10.93 -9.83 2.70
N HIS A 159 10.56 -8.92 1.81
CA HIS A 159 9.26 -8.23 1.74
C HIS A 159 8.46 -8.77 0.56
N TYR A 160 7.21 -9.18 0.76
CA TYR A 160 6.32 -9.70 -0.28
C TYR A 160 4.97 -9.02 -0.21
N TRP A 161 4.41 -8.73 -1.38
CA TRP A 161 3.18 -7.96 -1.52
C TRP A 161 2.21 -8.61 -2.50
N THR A 162 0.93 -8.52 -2.21
CA THR A 162 -0.13 -8.95 -3.14
C THR A 162 -1.32 -8.00 -3.07
N GLN A 163 -1.65 -7.36 -4.19
CA GLN A 163 -2.92 -6.66 -4.41
C GLN A 163 -3.86 -7.54 -5.20
N ASN A 164 -5.09 -7.68 -4.73
CA ASN A 164 -6.20 -8.25 -5.48
C ASN A 164 -7.28 -7.21 -5.68
N PHE A 165 -7.68 -7.02 -6.93
CA PHE A 165 -8.76 -6.13 -7.35
C PHE A 165 -9.91 -6.98 -7.84
N ALA A 166 -11.15 -6.67 -7.46
CA ALA A 166 -12.29 -7.40 -7.98
C ALA A 166 -13.58 -6.58 -8.07
N LYS A 167 -14.49 -7.08 -8.89
CA LYS A 167 -15.88 -6.63 -9.02
C LYS A 167 -16.80 -7.84 -8.82
N GLY A 168 -17.80 -7.70 -7.97
CA GLY A 168 -18.76 -8.76 -7.63
C GLY A 168 -20.11 -8.13 -7.31
N SER A 169 -21.19 -8.63 -7.91
CA SER A 169 -22.54 -8.06 -7.74
C SER A 169 -23.21 -8.40 -6.41
N THR A 170 -22.72 -9.44 -5.73
CA THR A 170 -23.23 -9.92 -4.43
C THR A 170 -22.28 -9.62 -3.28
N GLU A 171 -21.21 -8.87 -3.55
CA GLU A 171 -20.18 -8.55 -2.56
C GLU A 171 -20.40 -7.13 -2.03
N ALA A 172 -19.81 -6.84 -0.88
CA ALA A 172 -19.87 -5.53 -0.24
C ALA A 172 -18.50 -5.12 0.30
N CYS A 173 -18.31 -3.82 0.48
CA CYS A 173 -17.24 -3.30 1.32
C CYS A 173 -17.42 -3.88 2.73
N SER A 174 -16.36 -4.45 3.29
CA SER A 174 -16.41 -5.09 4.63
C SER A 174 -15.49 -4.42 5.65
N TYR A 175 -14.67 -3.51 5.19
CA TYR A 175 -14.06 -2.49 6.02
C TYR A 175 -14.55 -1.17 5.47
N GLU A 176 -15.51 -0.54 6.17
CA GLU A 176 -15.69 0.89 5.95
C GLU A 176 -14.44 1.58 6.49
N ASP A 177 -13.89 2.51 5.71
CA ASP A 177 -12.77 3.38 6.05
C ASP A 177 -12.93 4.13 7.40
N ILE A 178 -14.05 3.98 8.10
CA ILE A 178 -14.48 4.85 9.19
C ILE A 178 -13.66 4.68 10.47
N ALA A 179 -13.28 3.49 10.92
CA ALA A 179 -12.56 3.38 12.20
C ALA A 179 -11.14 3.99 12.12
N TYR A 180 -10.45 3.78 10.99
CA TYR A 180 -9.11 4.29 10.79
C TYR A 180 -9.10 5.74 10.30
N VAL A 181 -9.94 6.14 9.34
CA VAL A 181 -10.03 7.55 8.92
C VAL A 181 -10.50 8.43 10.07
N LYS A 182 -11.47 8.00 10.89
CA LYS A 182 -11.91 8.78 12.06
C LYS A 182 -10.83 8.87 13.14
N MET A 183 -10.03 7.82 13.34
CA MET A 183 -8.85 7.85 14.22
C MET A 183 -7.78 8.80 13.70
N ILE A 184 -7.43 8.70 12.42
CA ILE A 184 -6.44 9.55 11.74
C ILE A 184 -6.89 11.02 11.80
N THR A 185 -8.15 11.32 11.44
CA THR A 185 -8.73 12.67 11.52
C THR A 185 -8.77 13.20 12.96
N SER A 186 -9.02 12.36 13.96
CA SER A 186 -8.97 12.73 15.38
C SER A 186 -7.56 13.06 15.87
N VAL A 187 -6.56 12.31 15.44
CA VAL A 187 -5.14 12.53 15.80
C VAL A 187 -4.61 13.83 15.16
N PHE A 188 -5.01 14.13 13.92
CA PHE A 188 -4.65 15.39 13.26
C PHE A 188 -5.35 16.63 13.84
N ASN A 189 -6.60 16.51 14.29
CA ASN A 189 -7.30 17.63 14.94
C ASN A 189 -6.82 17.92 16.37
N SER A 190 -6.06 17.02 17.00
CA SER A 190 -5.47 17.20 18.33
C SER A 190 -4.02 17.71 18.30
N THR A 191 -3.38 17.76 17.13
CA THR A 191 -1.95 18.09 16.97
C THR A 191 -1.67 19.40 16.22
N THR A 192 -2.64 20.32 16.16
CA THR A 192 -2.40 21.70 15.68
C THR A 192 -1.55 22.57 16.63
N SER A 193 -0.89 21.97 17.63
CA SER A 193 0.15 22.65 18.43
C SER A 193 1.54 22.36 17.86
N PRO A 194 2.34 23.37 17.45
CA PRO A 194 3.56 23.17 16.65
C PRO A 194 4.78 22.53 17.38
N SER A 195 4.60 21.82 18.49
CA SER A 195 5.73 21.48 19.37
C SER A 195 5.82 20.06 19.90
N ASP A 196 4.99 19.10 19.47
CA ASP A 196 5.04 17.75 20.04
C ASP A 196 5.56 16.70 19.04
N ASN A 197 6.83 16.33 19.18
CA ASN A 197 7.47 15.24 18.45
C ASN A 197 7.39 13.93 19.25
N SER A 198 6.19 13.56 19.69
CA SER A 198 5.96 12.30 20.39
C SER A 198 5.67 11.18 19.39
N THR A 199 6.52 10.14 19.40
CA THR A 199 6.30 8.90 18.65
C THR A 199 4.93 8.30 18.99
N ILE A 200 4.06 8.18 18.00
CA ILE A 200 2.75 7.54 18.17
C ILE A 200 2.98 6.04 18.35
N MET A 201 2.89 5.54 19.58
CA MET A 201 2.68 4.11 19.83
C MET A 201 1.21 3.78 19.60
N LEU A 202 0.95 2.94 18.60
CA LEU A 202 -0.37 2.33 18.40
C LEU A 202 -0.61 1.25 19.48
N PRO A 203 -1.86 1.06 19.95
CA PRO A 203 -2.19 -0.04 20.86
C PRO A 203 -1.86 -1.39 20.20
N ASN A 204 -1.19 -2.28 20.94
CA ASN A 204 -0.97 -3.66 20.54
C ASN A 204 -2.31 -4.37 20.33
N ASP A 205 -2.59 -4.78 19.09
CA ASP A 205 -3.68 -5.69 18.78
C ASP A 205 -3.23 -7.11 19.13
N SER A 206 -3.60 -7.56 20.34
CA SER A 206 -3.27 -8.89 20.86
C SER A 206 -4.40 -9.90 20.68
N ASP A 207 -5.42 -9.59 19.86
CA ASP A 207 -6.61 -10.43 19.73
C ASP A 207 -6.85 -10.93 18.30
N GLN A 208 -5.92 -11.68 17.70
CA GLN A 208 -6.23 -12.54 16.53
C GLN A 208 -5.42 -13.87 16.44
N ASP A 209 -4.88 -14.38 17.56
CA ASP A 209 -4.43 -15.77 17.63
C ASP A 209 -5.57 -16.65 18.14
N GLY A 210 -6.37 -17.23 17.24
CA GLY A 210 -7.48 -18.07 17.68
C GLY A 210 -8.33 -18.83 16.66
N VAL A 211 -8.06 -18.77 15.35
CA VAL A 211 -8.77 -19.65 14.41
C VAL A 211 -8.00 -20.96 14.29
N LYS A 212 -8.32 -21.89 15.19
CA LYS A 212 -8.06 -23.32 15.01
C LYS A 212 -8.73 -23.74 13.70
N LEU A 213 -7.92 -24.10 12.70
CA LEU A 213 -8.40 -24.92 11.60
C LEU A 213 -8.55 -26.34 12.15
N ASP A 214 -9.73 -26.64 12.67
CA ASP A 214 -10.09 -28.02 12.96
C ASP A 214 -10.05 -28.80 11.65
N SER A 215 -9.17 -29.80 11.63
CA SER A 215 -9.12 -30.85 10.64
C SER A 215 -10.50 -31.50 10.49
N VAL A 216 -11.02 -31.51 9.27
CA VAL A 216 -12.24 -32.25 8.89
C VAL A 216 -11.82 -33.27 7.82
N PRO A 217 -12.41 -34.49 7.82
CA PRO A 217 -11.76 -35.76 7.47
C PRO A 217 -11.27 -35.93 6.04
#